data_AF-A0A8I0PY03-F1
#
_entry.id   AF-A0A8I0PY03-F1
#
_cell.length_a   1.000
_cell.length_b   1.000
_cell.length_c   1.000
_cell.angle_alpha   90.00
_cell.angle_beta   90.00
_cell.angle_gamma   90.00
#
_symmetry.space_group_name_H-M   'P 1'
#
loop_
_entity.id
_entity.type
_entity.pdbx_description
1 polymer ?
#
loop_
_entity_poly.entity_id
_entity_poly.type
_entity_poly.pdbx_seq_one_letter_code
_entity_poly.pdbx_strand_id
1 'polypeptide(L)'
;MMARQNVYMNQKTYDALKSIVEERRADGASFSDANMSSVSSEMLEIGIRVTMNLKKKSEELGDDGYTWEELYKKQIMDDLVKSKVCLQKIFEMLFDLQEIKSDSRYDFRDAVQKMKAERDDLLAKFFEDKE
;
A
#
# COMPACT_ATOMS: atom_id res chain seq x y z
N MET A 1 20.77 -33.63 -10.20
CA MET A 1 21.78 -33.21 -9.20
C MET A 1 21.40 -31.84 -8.68
N MET A 2 21.41 -31.62 -7.37
CA MET A 2 21.28 -30.26 -6.80
C MET A 2 22.65 -29.58 -6.80
N ALA A 3 22.71 -28.32 -7.22
CA ALA A 3 23.94 -27.53 -7.15
C ALA A 3 24.22 -27.14 -5.69
N ARG A 4 25.45 -27.36 -5.22
CA ARG A 4 25.85 -26.96 -3.86
C ARG A 4 26.23 -25.49 -3.86
N GLN A 5 25.52 -24.70 -3.05
CA GLN A 5 25.80 -23.28 -2.85
C GLN A 5 26.07 -22.99 -1.37
N ASN A 6 27.11 -22.22 -1.08
CA ASN A 6 27.34 -21.65 0.25
C ASN A 6 26.79 -20.22 0.26
N VAL A 7 25.97 -19.88 1.25
CA VAL A 7 25.31 -18.57 1.37
C VAL A 7 25.67 -17.96 2.72
N TYR A 8 26.16 -16.72 2.70
CA TYR A 8 26.33 -15.93 3.92
C TYR A 8 25.01 -15.22 4.23
N MET A 9 24.56 -15.33 5.47
CA MET A 9 23.31 -14.74 5.94
C MET A 9 23.52 -14.06 7.30
N ASN A 10 22.65 -13.11 7.62
CA ASN A 10 22.68 -12.49 8.95
C ASN A 10 22.15 -13.47 10.02
N GLN A 11 22.47 -13.18 11.29
CA GLN A 11 22.11 -14.06 12.40
C GLN A 11 20.59 -14.25 12.51
N LYS A 12 19.80 -13.20 12.27
CA LYS A 12 18.35 -13.25 12.32
C LYS A 12 17.76 -14.27 11.33
N THR A 13 18.25 -14.29 10.10
CA THR A 13 17.83 -15.24 9.06
C THR A 13 18.26 -16.67 9.42
N TYR A 14 19.47 -16.83 9.94
CA TYR A 14 19.96 -18.13 10.39
C TYR A 14 19.09 -18.71 11.52
N ASP A 15 18.79 -17.91 12.54
CA ASP A 15 17.96 -18.31 13.69
C ASP A 15 16.53 -18.66 13.24
N ALA A 16 15.96 -17.89 12.31
CA ALA A 16 14.65 -18.18 11.74
C ALA A 16 14.62 -19.52 11.00
N LEU A 17 15.61 -19.80 10.15
CA LEU A 17 15.72 -21.10 9.46
C LEU A 17 15.89 -22.25 10.45
N LYS A 18 16.68 -22.04 11.50
CA LYS A 18 16.87 -23.03 12.56
C LYS A 18 15.56 -23.33 13.29
N SER A 19 14.78 -22.31 13.62
CA SER A 19 13.46 -22.47 14.25
C SER A 19 12.52 -23.31 13.39
N ILE A 20 12.50 -23.10 12.07
CA ILE A 20 11.66 -23.87 11.14
C ILE A 20 12.12 -25.34 11.09
N VAL A 21 13.44 -25.58 11.10
CA VAL A 21 13.99 -26.95 11.16
C VAL A 21 13.58 -27.65 12.45
N GLU A 22 13.64 -26.95 13.58
CA GLU A 22 13.24 -27.48 14.89
C GLU A 22 11.74 -27.78 14.95
N GLU A 23 10.90 -26.89 14.43
CA GLU A 23 9.45 -27.07 14.32
C GLU A 23 9.10 -28.33 13.50
N ARG A 24 9.65 -28.47 12.29
CA ARG A 24 9.39 -29.64 11.43
C ARG A 24 9.86 -30.96 12.07
N ARG A 25 10.95 -30.92 12.84
CA ARG A 25 11.42 -32.08 13.61
C ARG A 25 10.48 -32.41 14.77
N ALA A 26 9.93 -31.40 15.44
CA ALA A 26 8.92 -31.59 16.47
C ALA A 26 7.65 -32.25 15.90
N ASP A 27 7.31 -31.92 14.65
CA ASP A 27 6.19 -32.53 13.91
C ASP A 27 6.48 -33.94 13.36
N GLY A 28 7.67 -34.50 13.64
CA GLY A 28 8.04 -35.88 13.27
C GLY A 28 8.71 -36.05 11.91
N ALA A 29 9.13 -34.96 11.25
CA ALA A 29 9.90 -35.06 10.00
C ALA A 29 11.26 -35.72 10.22
N SER A 30 11.75 -36.45 9.23
CA SER A 30 13.06 -37.11 9.30
C SER A 30 14.21 -36.09 9.31
N PHE A 31 15.37 -36.48 9.85
CA PHE A 31 16.57 -35.63 9.83
C PHE A 31 17.06 -35.31 8.41
N SER A 32 16.79 -36.18 7.43
CA SER A 32 17.11 -35.92 6.03
C SER A 32 16.17 -34.92 5.38
N ASP A 33 14.91 -34.86 5.82
CA ASP A 33 13.91 -33.94 5.26
C ASP A 33 13.92 -32.59 5.96
N ALA A 34 14.14 -32.56 7.28
CA ALA A 34 14.23 -31.36 8.11
C ALA A 34 15.69 -31.10 8.53
N ASN A 35 16.48 -30.55 7.61
CA ASN A 35 17.81 -30.02 7.88
C ASN A 35 17.96 -28.61 7.32
N MET A 36 19.05 -27.94 7.72
CA MET A 36 19.29 -26.54 7.35
C MET A 36 19.36 -26.35 5.84
N SER A 37 19.96 -27.28 5.10
CA SER A 37 20.09 -27.19 3.65
C SER A 37 18.75 -27.40 2.94
N SER A 38 17.95 -28.39 3.34
CA SER A 38 16.63 -28.64 2.73
C SER A 38 15.68 -27.47 2.94
N VAL A 39 15.60 -26.95 4.17
CA VAL A 39 14.76 -25.79 4.50
C VAL A 39 15.28 -24.52 3.81
N SER A 40 16.60 -24.31 3.75
CA SER A 40 17.16 -23.15 3.03
C SER A 40 16.87 -23.20 1.53
N SER A 41 16.99 -24.38 0.91
CA SER A 41 16.68 -24.57 -0.51
C SER A 41 15.21 -24.29 -0.79
N GLU A 42 14.29 -24.79 0.03
CA GLU A 42 12.86 -24.51 -0.10
C GLU A 42 12.56 -23.01 0.05
N MET A 43 13.14 -22.35 1.05
CA MET A 43 12.96 -20.91 1.26
C MET A 43 13.49 -20.07 0.08
N LEU A 44 14.60 -20.49 -0.54
CA LEU A 44 15.11 -19.86 -1.76
C LEU A 44 14.15 -20.05 -2.94
N GLU A 45 13.60 -21.24 -3.14
CA GLU A 45 12.61 -21.50 -4.19
C GLU A 45 11.35 -20.65 -4.02
N ILE A 46 10.83 -20.56 -2.79
CA ILE A 46 9.68 -19.69 -2.46
C ILE A 46 10.04 -18.23 -2.73
N GLY A 47 11.20 -17.78 -2.26
CA GLY A 47 11.68 -16.40 -2.45
C GLY A 47 11.83 -16.02 -3.93
N ILE A 48 12.37 -16.92 -4.76
CA ILE A 48 12.48 -16.73 -6.21
C ILE A 48 11.08 -16.64 -6.83
N ARG A 49 10.16 -17.54 -6.47
CA ARG A 49 8.79 -17.55 -7.01
C ARG A 49 8.03 -16.26 -6.68
N VAL A 50 8.11 -15.80 -5.42
CA VAL A 50 7.49 -14.54 -5.00
C VAL A 50 8.09 -13.37 -5.76
N THR A 51 9.42 -13.32 -5.88
CA THR A 51 10.12 -12.25 -6.61
C THR A 51 9.72 -12.21 -8.08
N MET A 52 9.66 -13.36 -8.76
CA MET A 52 9.23 -13.44 -10.16
C MET A 52 7.77 -13.05 -10.34
N ASN A 53 6.87 -13.49 -9.45
CA ASN A 53 5.46 -13.13 -9.52
C ASN A 53 5.23 -11.62 -9.30
N LEU A 54 5.99 -11.00 -8.39
CA LEU A 54 5.94 -9.56 -8.17
C LEU A 54 6.41 -8.80 -9.42
N LYS A 55 7.50 -9.24 -10.08
CA LYS A 55 7.97 -8.66 -11.35
C LYS A 55 6.95 -8.84 -12.47
N LYS A 56 6.38 -10.02 -12.62
CA LYS A 56 5.35 -10.28 -13.63
C LYS A 56 4.14 -9.39 -13.43
N LYS A 57 3.70 -9.21 -12.17
CA LYS A 57 2.58 -8.33 -11.84
C LYS A 57 2.89 -6.86 -12.13
N SER A 58 4.11 -6.39 -11.88
CA SER A 58 4.51 -5.02 -12.29
C SER A 58 4.54 -4.85 -13.81
N GLU A 59 5.02 -5.85 -14.54
CA GLU A 59 5.02 -5.85 -16.01
C GLU A 59 3.59 -5.90 -16.59
N GLU A 60 2.70 -6.73 -16.04
CA GLU A 60 1.29 -6.85 -16.45
C GLU A 60 0.47 -5.60 -16.15
N LEU A 61 0.80 -4.87 -15.07
CA LEU A 61 0.15 -3.61 -14.72
C LEU A 61 0.58 -2.44 -15.62
N GLY A 62 1.51 -2.67 -16.56
CA GLY A 62 2.09 -1.60 -17.39
C GLY A 62 2.76 -0.55 -16.52
N ASP A 63 3.34 -0.98 -15.41
CA ASP A 63 3.96 -0.07 -14.47
C ASP A 63 5.29 0.38 -15.06
N ASP A 64 5.38 1.68 -15.39
CA ASP A 64 6.52 2.35 -16.04
C ASP A 64 7.77 2.41 -15.12
N GLY A 65 8.04 1.34 -14.36
CA GLY A 65 9.08 1.25 -13.34
C GLY A 65 8.67 1.80 -11.99
N TYR A 66 7.38 2.06 -11.72
CA TYR A 66 6.96 2.46 -10.38
C TYR A 66 7.02 1.29 -9.39
N THR A 67 7.19 1.65 -8.13
CA THR A 67 7.09 0.75 -7.00
C THR A 67 5.63 0.56 -6.60
N TRP A 68 5.34 -0.53 -5.88
CA TRP A 68 4.01 -0.76 -5.29
C TRP A 68 3.48 0.43 -4.48
N GLU A 69 4.38 1.14 -3.79
CA GLU A 69 4.04 2.33 -3.01
C GLU A 69 3.62 3.51 -3.89
N GLU A 70 4.30 3.70 -5.02
CA GLU A 70 3.97 4.76 -5.98
C GLU A 70 2.66 4.50 -6.70
N LEU A 71 2.41 3.25 -7.12
CA LEU A 71 1.11 2.84 -7.65
C LEU A 71 -0.02 3.11 -6.66
N TYR A 72 0.20 2.76 -5.39
CA TYR A 72 -0.78 3.00 -4.34
C TYR A 72 -1.05 4.49 -4.15
N LYS A 73 0.01 5.32 -4.06
CA LYS A 73 -0.13 6.77 -3.96
C LYS A 73 -0.87 7.36 -5.15
N LYS A 74 -0.55 6.92 -6.37
CA LYS A 74 -1.21 7.35 -7.61
C LYS A 74 -2.69 6.99 -7.61
N GLN A 75 -3.03 5.76 -7.24
CA GLN A 75 -4.42 5.30 -7.15
C GLN A 75 -5.22 6.12 -6.15
N ILE A 76 -4.69 6.30 -4.93
CA ILE A 76 -5.35 7.07 -3.89
C ILE A 76 -5.54 8.53 -4.32
N MET A 77 -4.53 9.13 -4.95
CA MET A 77 -4.63 10.51 -5.45
C MET A 77 -5.72 10.63 -6.52
N ASP A 78 -5.76 9.71 -7.48
CA ASP A 78 -6.77 9.70 -8.55
C ASP A 78 -8.19 9.55 -7.99
N ASP A 79 -8.41 8.61 -7.07
CA ASP A 79 -9.72 8.37 -6.44
C ASP A 79 -10.17 9.58 -5.59
N LEU A 80 -9.25 10.22 -4.86
CA LEU A 80 -9.54 11.42 -4.07
C LEU A 80 -9.91 12.61 -4.95
N VAL A 81 -9.18 12.83 -6.05
CA VAL A 81 -9.45 13.91 -6.99
C VAL A 81 -10.82 13.71 -7.64
N LYS A 82 -11.12 12.50 -8.13
CA LYS A 82 -12.42 12.16 -8.70
C LYS A 82 -13.57 12.39 -7.71
N SER A 83 -13.39 11.94 -6.47
CA SER A 83 -14.39 12.12 -5.41
C SER A 83 -14.62 13.59 -5.10
N LYS A 84 -13.56 14.40 -4.98
CA LYS A 84 -13.66 15.85 -4.76
C LYS A 84 -14.43 16.53 -5.89
N VAL A 85 -14.10 16.25 -7.14
CA VAL A 85 -14.78 16.84 -8.31
C VAL A 85 -16.25 16.44 -8.35
N CYS A 86 -16.56 15.15 -8.08
CA CYS A 86 -17.93 14.66 -8.01
C CYS A 86 -18.74 15.40 -6.93
N LEU A 87 -18.19 15.52 -5.72
CA LEU A 87 -18.83 16.23 -4.61
C LEU A 87 -19.04 17.72 -4.92
N GLN A 88 -18.07 18.38 -5.56
CA GLN A 88 -18.25 19.77 -6.00
C GLN A 88 -19.41 19.92 -6.98
N LYS A 89 -19.56 18.98 -7.93
CA LYS A 89 -20.70 18.99 -8.87
C LYS A 89 -22.03 18.71 -8.20
N ILE A 90 -22.08 17.76 -7.27
CA ILE A 90 -23.28 17.52 -6.46
C ILE A 90 -23.65 18.78 -5.66
N PHE A 91 -22.65 19.42 -5.05
CA PHE A 91 -22.85 20.65 -4.29
C PHE A 91 -23.40 21.78 -5.17
N GLU A 92 -22.83 22.00 -6.37
CA GLU A 92 -23.37 22.95 -7.36
C GLU A 92 -24.86 22.67 -7.68
N MET A 93 -25.20 21.40 -7.97
CA MET A 93 -26.58 21.02 -8.29
C MET A 93 -27.55 21.21 -7.13
N LEU A 94 -27.14 20.91 -5.90
CA LEU A 94 -27.98 21.07 -4.71
C LEU A 94 -28.35 22.54 -4.50
N PHE A 95 -27.39 23.45 -4.62
CA PHE A 95 -27.68 24.88 -4.47
C PHE A 95 -28.47 25.47 -5.64
N ASP A 96 -28.63 24.75 -6.75
CA ASP A 96 -29.53 25.13 -7.83
C ASP A 96 -31.01 24.85 -7.54
N LEU A 97 -31.30 24.01 -6.54
CA LEU A 97 -32.66 23.71 -6.11
C LEU A 97 -33.33 24.94 -5.50
N GLN A 98 -34.53 25.25 -5.98
CA GLN A 98 -35.30 26.41 -5.54
C GLN A 98 -35.59 26.37 -4.03
N GLU A 99 -35.84 25.17 -3.46
CA GLU A 99 -36.09 24.98 -2.03
C GLU A 99 -34.90 25.43 -1.17
N ILE A 100 -33.68 25.18 -1.64
CA ILE A 100 -32.44 25.56 -0.95
C ILE A 100 -32.16 27.05 -1.17
N LYS A 101 -32.33 27.58 -2.39
CA LYS A 101 -32.17 29.03 -2.67
C LYS A 101 -33.14 29.90 -1.86
N SER A 102 -34.33 29.39 -1.58
CA SER A 102 -35.37 30.11 -0.83
C SER A 102 -35.11 30.12 0.67
N ASP A 103 -34.24 29.25 1.18
CA ASP A 103 -33.93 29.13 2.60
C ASP A 103 -32.66 29.90 2.93
N SER A 104 -32.82 31.04 3.61
CA SER A 104 -31.71 31.91 4.06
C SER A 104 -30.67 31.22 4.96
N ARG A 105 -30.97 30.04 5.50
CA ARG A 105 -30.01 29.25 6.30
C ARG A 105 -28.93 28.60 5.45
N TYR A 106 -29.15 28.46 4.15
CA TYR A 106 -28.25 27.79 3.22
C TYR A 106 -27.73 28.77 2.17
N ASP A 107 -26.79 29.63 2.55
CA ASP A 107 -26.07 30.49 1.61
C ASP A 107 -24.86 29.74 1.02
N PHE A 108 -24.89 29.54 -0.29
CA PHE A 108 -23.80 28.91 -1.05
C PHE A 108 -22.46 29.60 -0.85
N ARG A 109 -22.44 30.94 -0.85
CA ARG A 109 -21.21 31.73 -0.74
C ARG A 109 -20.59 31.57 0.63
N ASP A 110 -21.41 31.62 1.68
CA ASP A 110 -20.94 31.44 3.06
C ASP A 110 -20.40 30.02 3.28
N ALA A 111 -21.12 29.00 2.81
CA ALA A 111 -20.68 27.61 2.93
C ALA A 111 -19.34 27.36 2.21
N VAL A 112 -19.16 27.92 1.00
CA VAL A 112 -17.88 27.82 0.27
C VAL A 112 -16.75 28.53 1.01
N GLN A 113 -16.99 29.70 1.61
CA GLN A 113 -15.98 30.41 2.39
C GLN A 113 -15.58 29.62 3.64
N LYS A 114 -16.56 29.08 4.36
CA LYS A 114 -16.31 28.24 5.54
C LYS A 114 -15.49 27.00 5.19
N MET A 115 -15.83 26.29 4.11
CA MET A 115 -15.05 25.13 3.65
C MET A 115 -13.60 25.49 3.25
N LYS A 116 -13.39 26.67 2.65
CA LYS A 116 -12.04 27.16 2.33
C LYS A 116 -11.24 27.49 3.59
N ALA A 117 -11.86 28.16 4.56
CA ALA A 117 -11.23 28.47 5.84
C ALA A 117 -10.86 27.20 6.61
N GLU A 118 -11.76 26.22 6.72
CA GLU A 118 -11.47 24.92 7.35
C GLU A 118 -10.33 24.17 6.67
N ARG A 119 -10.26 24.22 5.32
CA ARG A 119 -9.14 23.67 4.55
C ARG A 119 -7.83 24.39 4.91
N ASP A 120 -7.83 25.71 4.93
CA ASP A 120 -6.62 26.50 5.20
C ASP A 120 -6.12 26.28 6.64
N ASP A 121 -7.02 26.21 7.62
CA ASP A 121 -6.70 25.84 8.99
C ASP A 121 -6.10 24.44 9.09
N LEU A 122 -6.59 23.49 8.29
CA LEU A 122 -6.05 22.13 8.25
C LEU A 122 -4.67 22.11 7.59
N LEU A 123 -4.49 22.83 6.48
CA LEU A 123 -3.21 22.94 5.80
C LEU A 123 -2.15 23.55 6.71
N ALA A 124 -2.46 24.65 7.39
CA ALA A 124 -1.56 25.32 8.32
C ALA A 124 -1.11 24.43 9.50
N LYS A 125 -1.93 23.44 9.92
CA LYS A 125 -1.57 22.50 10.98
C LYS A 125 -0.54 21.45 10.55
N PHE A 126 -0.57 21.03 9.30
CA PHE A 126 0.27 19.93 8.79
C PHE A 126 1.43 20.40 7.91
N PHE A 127 1.26 21.55 7.28
CA PHE A 127 2.24 22.19 6.41
C PHE A 127 2.45 23.60 6.94
N GLU A 128 3.45 23.78 7.79
CA GLU A 128 3.93 25.12 8.14
C GLU A 128 4.44 25.80 6.86
N ASP A 129 4.09 27.07 6.65
CA ASP A 129 4.74 27.93 5.65
C ASP A 129 6.20 28.17 6.08
N LYS A 130 7.05 27.16 5.94
CA LYS A 130 8.49 27.33 5.98
C LYS A 130 8.91 27.89 4.62
N GLU A 131 8.97 29.22 4.54
CA GLU A 131 9.89 29.92 3.63
C GLU A 131 11.34 29.46 3.87
#